data_AF-A0AA35SBF7-F1
#
_entry.id   AF-A0AA35SBF7-F1
#
_cell.length_a   1.000
_cell.length_b   1.000
_cell.length_c   1.000
_cell.angle_alpha   90.00
_cell.angle_beta   90.00
_cell.angle_gamma   90.00
#
_symmetry.space_group_name_H-M   'P 1'
#
loop_
_entity.id
_entity.type
_entity.pdbx_description
1 polymer ?
#
loop_
_entity_poly.entity_id
_entity_poly.type
_entity_poly.pdbx_seq_one_letter_code
_entity_poly.pdbx_strand_id
1 'polypeptide(L)'
;MEFEVGTGLVQNPGFVYGSSAPDCHSEPPLSGFLNRKCVVEPGGRKSKDRSWQTFWCQLKGVSLEFHRVDGVKSEGSKPPPRDIFPPPHMPQHKAGFVSVDGATAEDDYTSQIGKDLQKRRSWLFELTLPNQMIYLLQAPNGTQRAQ
;
A
#
# COMPACT_ATOMS: atom_id res chain seq x y z
N MET A 1 68.86 22.57 10.18
CA MET A 1 67.44 22.33 9.85
C MET A 1 67.33 20.85 9.58
N GLU A 2 66.93 20.13 10.64
CA GLU A 2 66.97 18.68 10.72
C GLU A 2 65.73 18.04 10.11
N PHE A 3 65.93 16.84 9.56
CA PHE A 3 64.93 15.89 9.08
C PHE A 3 64.07 15.38 10.25
N GLU A 4 62.85 14.92 9.99
CA GLU A 4 62.49 13.50 10.19
C GLU A 4 61.01 13.19 9.89
N VAL A 5 60.82 11.98 9.36
CA VAL A 5 59.56 11.29 9.09
C VAL A 5 59.04 10.70 10.40
N GLY A 6 57.83 11.06 10.81
CA GLY A 6 57.18 10.52 12.01
C GLY A 6 56.12 9.46 11.67
N THR A 7 56.50 8.18 11.77
CA THR A 7 55.58 7.05 11.91
C THR A 7 54.94 7.06 13.30
N GLY A 8 53.61 6.94 13.40
CA GLY A 8 52.88 6.76 14.65
C GLY A 8 51.91 5.59 14.58
N LEU A 9 52.25 4.51 15.29
CA LEU A 9 51.54 3.23 15.41
C LEU A 9 50.25 3.33 16.25
N VAL A 10 49.26 2.56 15.79
CA VAL A 10 48.15 1.85 16.45
C VAL A 10 48.23 1.72 17.99
N GLN A 11 47.12 2.01 18.70
CA GLN A 11 46.32 1.03 19.46
C GLN A 11 45.16 1.68 20.27
N ASN A 12 43.97 1.13 20.03
CA ASN A 12 42.76 1.24 20.84
C ASN A 12 43.06 0.90 22.31
N PRO A 13 42.44 1.59 23.29
CA PRO A 13 41.38 0.88 24.00
C PRO A 13 40.26 1.83 24.47
N GLY A 14 39.04 1.62 23.96
CA GLY A 14 37.87 2.31 24.48
C GLY A 14 36.59 1.68 23.98
N PHE A 15 36.12 0.65 24.68
CA PHE A 15 34.76 0.15 24.56
C PHE A 15 33.80 1.31 24.87
N VAL A 16 33.15 1.87 23.85
CA VAL A 16 31.93 2.66 24.04
C VAL A 16 30.88 2.05 23.12
N TYR A 17 29.86 1.48 23.74
CA TYR A 17 28.61 1.07 23.10
C TYR A 17 28.04 2.26 22.32
N GLY A 18 28.28 2.28 21.02
CA GLY A 18 27.46 3.03 20.08
C GLY A 18 26.49 2.05 19.45
N SER A 19 25.39 1.74 20.15
CA SER A 19 24.21 1.16 19.51
C SER A 19 23.78 2.11 18.40
N SER A 20 24.25 1.88 17.17
CA SER A 20 23.59 2.40 15.99
C SER A 20 22.25 1.70 15.94
N ALA A 21 21.24 2.38 16.51
CA ALA A 21 19.85 2.07 16.29
C ALA A 21 19.66 1.79 14.80
N PRO A 22 18.87 0.77 14.41
CA PRO A 22 18.59 0.55 13.00
C PRO A 22 18.03 1.86 12.46
N ASP A 23 18.67 2.40 11.43
CA ASP A 23 18.16 3.56 10.70
C ASP A 23 16.71 3.26 10.35
N CYS A 24 15.80 3.92 11.07
CA CYS A 24 14.38 3.90 10.82
C CYS A 24 14.14 4.68 9.53
N HIS A 25 14.60 4.15 8.39
CA HIS A 25 14.06 4.50 7.09
C HIS A 25 12.64 3.93 7.05
N SER A 26 11.74 4.54 7.82
CA SER A 26 10.31 4.43 7.57
C SER A 26 10.10 5.11 6.24
N GLU A 27 10.22 4.34 5.16
CA GLU A 27 9.71 4.74 3.86
C GLU A 27 8.30 5.32 4.09
N PRO A 28 7.98 6.46 3.46
CA PRO A 28 6.69 7.09 3.67
C PRO A 28 5.59 6.04 3.42
N PRO A 29 4.61 5.89 4.33
CA PRO A 29 3.61 4.84 4.22
C PRO A 29 2.96 4.92 2.84
N LEU A 30 3.07 3.83 2.08
CA LEU A 30 2.54 3.75 0.74
C LEU A 30 1.04 4.03 0.81
N SER A 31 0.60 5.11 0.17
CA SER A 31 -0.75 5.59 0.29
C SER A 31 -1.25 6.23 -0.99
N GLY A 32 -2.56 6.13 -1.22
CA GLY A 32 -3.20 6.60 -2.44
C GLY A 32 -4.67 6.23 -2.52
N PHE A 33 -5.38 6.79 -3.49
CA PHE A 33 -6.76 6.41 -3.76
C PHE A 33 -6.83 5.13 -4.58
N LEU A 34 -7.63 4.18 -4.11
CA LEU A 34 -7.99 2.98 -4.86
C LEU A 34 -9.51 2.89 -4.94
N ASN A 35 -10.01 2.46 -6.10
CA ASN A 35 -11.36 1.89 -6.13
C ASN A 35 -11.27 0.46 -5.63
N ARG A 36 -12.14 0.09 -4.69
CA ARG A 36 -12.22 -1.24 -4.11
C ARG A 36 -13.59 -1.83 -4.37
N LYS A 37 -13.60 -3.13 -4.66
CA LYS A 37 -14.80 -3.96 -4.69
C LYS A 37 -14.54 -5.26 -3.94
N CYS A 38 -15.37 -5.57 -2.96
CA CYS A 38 -15.35 -6.87 -2.29
C CYS A 38 -16.05 -7.91 -3.18
N VAL A 39 -15.38 -9.01 -3.48
CA VAL A 39 -15.97 -10.10 -4.28
C VAL A 39 -16.28 -11.31 -3.41
N VAL A 40 -15.37 -11.62 -2.50
CA VAL A 40 -15.48 -12.74 -1.56
C VAL A 40 -15.22 -12.22 -0.15
N GLU A 41 -16.12 -12.54 0.77
CA GLU A 41 -16.02 -12.26 2.20
C GLU A 41 -15.24 -13.37 2.94
N PRO A 42 -14.80 -13.12 4.19
CA PRO A 42 -14.11 -14.13 4.99
C PRO A 42 -14.87 -15.46 5.01
N GLY A 43 -14.17 -16.56 4.76
CA GLY A 43 -14.77 -17.89 4.66
C GLY A 43 -15.37 -18.25 3.30
N GLY A 44 -14.97 -17.55 2.22
CA GLY A 44 -15.23 -17.98 0.84
C GLY A 44 -16.63 -17.65 0.31
N ARG A 45 -17.42 -16.86 1.04
CA ARG A 45 -18.79 -16.50 0.62
C ARG A 45 -18.76 -15.32 -0.35
N LYS A 46 -19.61 -15.35 -1.38
CA LYS A 46 -19.76 -14.19 -2.29
C LYS A 46 -20.26 -12.98 -1.50
N SER A 47 -19.60 -11.83 -1.66
CA SER A 47 -20.00 -10.61 -0.94
C SER A 47 -21.40 -10.14 -1.36
N LYS A 48 -22.15 -9.63 -0.38
CA LYS A 48 -23.49 -9.06 -0.59
C LYS A 48 -23.43 -7.67 -1.23
N ASP A 49 -22.41 -6.88 -0.91
CA ASP A 49 -22.18 -5.57 -1.52
C ASP A 49 -20.99 -5.63 -2.48
N ARG A 50 -21.30 -5.67 -3.78
CA ARG A 50 -20.32 -5.78 -4.88
C ARG A 50 -20.14 -4.47 -5.62
N SER A 51 -20.49 -3.36 -4.98
CA SER A 51 -20.38 -2.03 -5.55
C SER A 51 -18.94 -1.54 -5.48
N TRP A 52 -18.52 -0.76 -6.48
CA TRP A 52 -17.22 -0.09 -6.46
C TRP A 52 -17.29 1.12 -5.54
N GLN A 53 -16.37 1.19 -4.59
CA GLN A 53 -16.24 2.30 -3.65
C GLN A 53 -14.81 2.84 -3.69
N THR A 54 -14.65 4.15 -3.63
CA THR A 54 -13.34 4.81 -3.62
C THR A 54 -12.87 5.00 -2.18
N PHE A 55 -11.64 4.61 -1.88
CA PHE A 55 -11.03 4.77 -0.56
C PHE A 55 -9.65 5.38 -0.70
N TRP A 56 -9.27 6.17 0.31
CA TRP A 56 -7.88 6.46 0.58
C TRP A 56 -7.28 5.27 1.34
N CYS A 57 -6.34 4.60 0.70
CA CYS A 57 -5.68 3.42 1.23
C CYS A 57 -4.31 3.80 1.80
N GLN A 58 -3.95 3.23 2.95
CA GLN A 58 -2.64 3.42 3.56
C GLN A 58 -2.10 2.08 4.01
N LEU A 59 -0.92 1.70 3.51
CA LEU A 59 -0.18 0.55 3.98
C LEU A 59 0.69 0.97 5.17
N LYS A 60 0.45 0.36 6.32
CA LYS A 60 1.19 0.57 7.58
C LYS A 60 1.70 -0.77 8.08
N GLY A 61 2.97 -1.08 7.79
CA GLY A 61 3.51 -2.41 8.01
C GLY A 61 2.74 -3.45 7.18
N VAL A 62 2.16 -4.44 7.85
CA VAL A 62 1.32 -5.48 7.22
C VAL A 62 -0.18 -5.18 7.24
N SER A 63 -0.57 -3.94 7.56
CA SER A 63 -1.98 -3.53 7.64
C SER A 63 -2.32 -2.55 6.53
N LEU A 64 -3.31 -2.89 5.70
CA LEU A 64 -3.89 -2.00 4.71
C LEU A 64 -5.14 -1.36 5.30
N GLU A 65 -5.07 -0.06 5.60
CA GLU A 65 -6.18 0.71 6.14
C GLU A 65 -6.97 1.41 5.03
N PHE A 66 -8.30 1.42 5.17
CA PHE A 66 -9.22 2.07 4.24
C PHE A 66 -9.92 3.24 4.91
N HIS A 67 -9.80 4.42 4.32
CA HIS A 67 -10.43 5.65 4.79
C HIS A 67 -11.39 6.16 3.73
N ARG A 68 -12.62 6.49 4.14
CA ARG A 68 -13.55 7.27 3.32
C ARG A 68 -13.22 8.74 3.48
N VAL A 69 -13.14 9.46 2.38
CA VAL A 69 -12.84 10.90 2.36
C VAL A 69 -14.13 11.63 1.99
N ASP A 70 -14.54 12.57 2.84
CA ASP A 70 -15.76 13.34 2.58
C ASP A 70 -15.62 14.15 1.29
N GLY A 71 -16.68 14.16 0.47
CA GLY A 71 -16.67 14.81 -0.84
C GLY A 71 -16.11 13.97 -1.99
N VAL A 72 -15.41 12.85 -1.71
CA VAL A 72 -14.96 11.92 -2.75
C VAL A 72 -16.03 10.86 -2.99
N LYS A 73 -16.78 11.01 -4.10
CA LYS A 73 -17.72 9.99 -4.56
C LYS A 73 -17.07 9.08 -5.59
N SER A 74 -17.57 7.85 -5.68
CA SER A 74 -17.23 6.90 -6.74
C SER A 74 -17.81 7.40 -8.07
N GLU A 75 -17.16 8.38 -8.70
CA GLU A 75 -17.46 8.81 -10.06
C GLU A 75 -16.68 7.94 -11.03
N GLY A 76 -17.39 7.10 -11.79
CA GLY A 76 -16.94 6.65 -13.11
C GLY A 76 -15.51 6.08 -13.19
N SER A 77 -15.40 4.76 -13.09
CA SER A 77 -14.32 3.94 -13.65
C SER A 77 -12.89 4.13 -13.15
N LYS A 78 -12.49 5.22 -12.49
CA LYS A 78 -11.07 5.46 -12.16
C LYS A 78 -10.93 6.29 -10.88
N PRO A 79 -10.08 5.90 -9.91
CA PRO A 79 -9.91 6.68 -8.69
C PRO A 79 -9.19 8.02 -8.99
N PRO A 80 -9.28 9.02 -8.08
CA PRO A 80 -8.51 10.25 -8.15
C PRO A 80 -6.98 9.99 -8.20
N PRO A 81 -6.19 10.79 -8.94
CA PRO A 81 -4.73 10.68 -8.94
C PRO A 81 -4.10 11.05 -7.58
N ARG A 82 -2.86 10.60 -7.32
CA ARG A 82 -2.11 10.91 -6.06
C ARG A 82 -1.93 12.39 -5.85
N ASP A 83 -1.70 13.12 -6.94
CA ASP A 83 -1.02 14.43 -6.93
C ASP A 83 -1.82 15.55 -6.26
N ILE A 84 -3.03 15.24 -5.78
CA ILE A 84 -3.93 16.15 -5.06
C ILE A 84 -3.91 15.87 -3.53
N PHE A 85 -3.14 14.89 -3.02
CA PHE A 85 -3.25 14.42 -1.63
C PHE A 85 -1.89 13.99 -1.02
N PRO A 86 -1.68 14.06 0.32
CA PRO A 86 -2.60 13.62 1.38
C PRO A 86 -3.74 14.60 1.66
N PRO A 87 -4.83 14.22 2.36
CA PRO A 87 -5.87 15.17 2.77
C PRO A 87 -5.59 15.67 4.19
N PRO A 88 -4.76 16.71 4.42
CA PRO A 88 -4.70 17.37 5.72
C PRO A 88 -5.95 18.23 5.98
N HIS A 89 -6.79 18.48 4.97
CA HIS A 89 -7.91 19.42 5.05
C HIS A 89 -9.29 18.82 4.77
N MET A 90 -9.37 17.53 4.42
CA MET A 90 -10.65 16.84 4.24
C MET A 90 -10.89 15.86 5.39
N PRO A 91 -12.09 15.88 6.01
CA PRO A 91 -12.46 14.88 6.99
C PRO A 91 -12.37 13.47 6.41
N GLN A 92 -11.75 12.57 7.18
CA GLN A 92 -11.60 11.17 6.83
C GLN A 92 -12.23 10.30 7.90
N HIS A 93 -12.94 9.25 7.46
CA HIS A 93 -13.56 8.28 8.34
C HIS A 93 -12.94 6.92 8.09
N LYS A 94 -12.35 6.32 9.13
CA LYS A 94 -11.81 4.96 9.05
C LYS A 94 -12.95 3.99 8.74
N ALA A 95 -12.93 3.42 7.54
CA ALA A 95 -13.94 2.49 7.08
C ALA A 95 -13.60 1.04 7.46
N GLY A 96 -12.31 0.75 7.65
CA GLY A 96 -11.84 -0.56 8.08
C GLY A 96 -10.35 -0.74 7.81
N PHE A 97 -9.85 -1.94 8.08
CA PHE A 97 -8.49 -2.34 7.74
C PHE A 97 -8.46 -3.84 7.52
N VAL A 98 -7.44 -4.33 6.82
CA VAL A 98 -7.16 -5.75 6.66
C VAL A 98 -5.67 -6.02 6.85
N SER A 99 -5.34 -7.18 7.41
CA SER A 99 -3.97 -7.68 7.39
C SER A 99 -3.68 -8.20 5.98
N VAL A 100 -2.57 -7.76 5.40
CA VAL A 100 -2.03 -8.25 4.13
C VAL A 100 -0.85 -9.20 4.34
N ASP A 101 -0.58 -9.61 5.57
CA ASP A 101 0.40 -10.65 5.88
C ASP A 101 -0.01 -11.97 5.18
N GLY A 102 0.85 -12.47 4.29
CA GLY A 102 0.56 -13.65 3.47
C GLY A 102 -0.49 -13.43 2.37
N ALA A 103 -0.88 -12.19 2.07
CA ALA A 103 -1.77 -11.90 0.95
C ALA A 103 -1.05 -12.01 -0.39
N THR A 104 -1.79 -12.38 -1.44
CA THR A 104 -1.31 -12.39 -2.82
C THR A 104 -1.99 -11.28 -3.62
N ALA A 105 -1.21 -10.57 -4.42
CA ALA A 105 -1.70 -9.58 -5.36
C ALA A 105 -1.44 -10.07 -6.80
N GLU A 106 -2.50 -10.25 -7.58
CA GLU A 106 -2.42 -10.83 -8.91
C GLU A 106 -3.02 -9.90 -9.96
N ASP A 107 -2.33 -9.81 -11.10
CA ASP A 107 -2.75 -9.06 -12.27
C ASP A 107 -3.56 -9.90 -13.27
N ASP A 108 -3.47 -11.23 -13.12
CA ASP A 108 -4.13 -12.22 -13.97
C ASP A 108 -5.36 -12.76 -13.24
N TYR A 109 -6.53 -12.45 -13.78
CA TYR A 109 -7.78 -12.84 -13.15
C TYR A 109 -8.11 -14.29 -13.49
N THR A 110 -8.13 -15.12 -12.46
CA THR A 110 -8.56 -16.52 -12.56
C THR A 110 -10.04 -16.65 -12.98
N SER A 111 -10.86 -15.63 -12.69
CA SER A 111 -12.29 -15.63 -13.03
C SER A 111 -12.60 -14.89 -14.34
N GLN A 112 -13.55 -15.43 -15.12
CA GLN A 112 -14.06 -14.81 -16.36
C GLN A 112 -14.58 -13.37 -16.11
N ILE A 113 -15.18 -13.14 -14.94
CA ILE A 113 -15.67 -11.82 -14.51
C ILE A 113 -14.51 -10.83 -14.36
N GLY A 114 -13.37 -11.27 -13.81
CA GLY A 114 -12.18 -10.43 -13.72
C GLY A 114 -11.57 -10.10 -15.10
N LYS A 115 -11.56 -11.07 -16.02
CA LYS A 115 -11.13 -10.85 -17.42
C LYS A 115 -12.02 -9.83 -18.14
N ASP A 116 -13.34 -9.89 -17.96
CA ASP A 116 -14.27 -8.92 -18.54
C ASP A 116 -14.19 -7.53 -17.88
N LEU A 117 -13.83 -7.47 -16.59
CA LEU A 117 -13.59 -6.21 -15.87
C LEU A 117 -12.29 -5.53 -16.30
N GLN A 118 -11.22 -6.28 -16.57
CA GLN A 118 -9.94 -5.75 -17.06
C GLN A 118 -10.10 -5.03 -18.40
N LYS A 119 -10.99 -5.52 -19.27
CA LYS A 119 -11.34 -4.85 -20.54
C LYS A 119 -12.05 -3.51 -20.35
N ARG A 120 -12.70 -3.30 -19.21
CA ARG A 120 -13.53 -2.12 -18.90
C ARG A 120 -12.87 -1.15 -17.93
N ARG A 121 -11.80 -1.57 -17.26
CA ARG A 121 -11.10 -0.81 -16.20
C ARG A 121 -9.61 -1.07 -16.27
N SER A 122 -8.85 -0.01 -16.53
CA SER A 122 -7.38 -0.05 -16.53
C SER A 122 -6.82 -0.10 -15.10
N TRP A 123 -5.62 -0.68 -14.96
CA TRP A 123 -4.84 -0.77 -13.70
C TRP A 123 -5.57 -1.45 -12.54
N LEU A 124 -6.32 -2.50 -12.88
CA LEU A 124 -6.97 -3.37 -11.92
C LEU A 124 -5.99 -4.45 -11.46
N PHE A 125 -6.09 -4.87 -10.20
CA PHE A 125 -5.43 -6.06 -9.64
C PHE A 125 -6.35 -6.72 -8.58
N GLU A 126 -6.17 -8.02 -8.37
CA GLU A 126 -6.87 -8.80 -7.37
C GLU A 126 -5.98 -8.95 -6.12
N LEU A 127 -6.56 -8.72 -4.94
CA LEU A 127 -5.90 -8.94 -3.66
C LEU A 127 -6.63 -10.06 -2.93
N THR A 128 -5.96 -11.20 -2.78
CA THR A 128 -6.44 -12.38 -2.07
C THR A 128 -5.77 -12.48 -0.71
N LEU A 129 -6.57 -12.44 0.35
CA LEU A 129 -6.10 -12.55 1.72
C LEU A 129 -6.07 -14.02 2.18
N PRO A 130 -5.26 -14.38 3.20
CA PRO A 130 -5.17 -15.76 3.71
C PRO A 130 -6.51 -16.34 4.21
N ASN A 131 -7.43 -15.47 4.64
CA ASN A 131 -8.78 -15.85 5.08
C ASN A 131 -9.77 -16.08 3.92
N GLN A 132 -9.26 -16.21 2.69
CA GLN A 132 -10.01 -16.38 1.43
C GLN A 132 -10.87 -15.16 1.06
N MET A 133 -10.64 -14.00 1.68
CA MET A 133 -11.28 -12.76 1.28
C MET A 133 -10.61 -12.24 0.01
N ILE A 134 -11.41 -11.78 -0.95
CA ILE A 134 -10.91 -11.30 -2.24
C ILE A 134 -11.45 -9.89 -2.51
N TYR A 135 -10.52 -8.97 -2.75
CA TYR A 135 -10.80 -7.63 -3.24
C TYR A 135 -10.34 -7.48 -4.68
N LEU A 136 -11.13 -6.78 -5.48
CA LEU A 136 -10.64 -6.15 -6.70
C LEU A 136 -10.28 -4.70 -6.36
N LEU A 137 -9.04 -4.34 -6.65
CA LEU A 137 -8.48 -3.01 -6.43
C LEU A 137 -8.14 -2.39 -7.77
N GLN A 138 -8.42 -1.11 -7.92
CA GLN A 138 -8.09 -0.36 -9.11
C GLN A 138 -7.28 0.87 -8.75
N ALA A 139 -6.10 1.00 -9.34
CA ALA A 139 -5.24 2.17 -9.23
C ALA A 139 -5.62 3.25 -10.27
N PRO A 140 -5.23 4.52 -10.05
CA PRO A 140 -5.42 5.60 -11.03
C PRO A 140 -4.40 5.55 -12.17
N ASN A 141 -3.28 4.85 -12.03
CA ASN A 141 -2.31 4.72 -13.12
C ASN A 141 -1.41 3.48 -12.92
N GLY A 142 -0.63 3.15 -13.94
CA GLY A 142 0.28 2.00 -13.91
C GLY A 142 1.41 2.18 -12.90
N THR A 143 1.87 3.41 -12.69
CA THR A 143 2.93 3.72 -11.72
C THR A 143 2.50 3.40 -10.30
N GLN A 144 1.29 3.78 -9.90
CA GLN A 144 0.75 3.46 -8.57
C GLN A 144 0.39 1.99 -8.39
N ARG A 145 0.06 1.30 -9.48
CA ARG A 145 -0.16 -0.15 -9.42
C ARG A 145 1.14 -0.92 -9.15
N ALA A 146 2.26 -0.44 -9.68
CA ALA A 146 3.56 -1.10 -9.57
C ALA A 146 4.27 -0.88 -8.22
N GLN A 147 3.67 -0.09 -7.32
CA GLN A 147 4.16 0.19 -5.97
C GLN A 147 3.50 -0.74 -4.96
#